data_AF-A0A522DQB9-F1
#
_entry.id   AF-A0A522DQB9-F1
#
_cell.length_a   1.000
_cell.length_b   1.000
_cell.length_c   1.000
_cell.angle_alpha   90.00
_cell.angle_beta   90.00
_cell.angle_gamma   90.00
#
_symmetry.space_group_name_H-M   'P 1'
#
loop_
_entity.id
_entity.type
_entity.pdbx_description
1 polymer ?
#
loop_
_entity_poly.entity_id
_entity_poly.type
_entity_poly.pdbx_seq_one_letter_code
_entity_poly.pdbx_strand_id
1 'polypeptide(L)'
;MKTANFLLSGLLIMFLSIGRAQDSIQTELNKKILSDAPGNTKFVLTGAGWFGFSVNHKEDVKFNFNSYGFAPVFLWKLSDKLFFEGEIEIDDGEFELEFAKLSYSLNKYMTIGAGRMLTPFGAYAERWEPAFVERFPNDPIRAGGPYLPGGTHLTWGAIMGVDVRGGIPLGNAKMNYSLFVSNGSSLTSDGEEAGMIDYENLDDNNSNKEIGGRIGFLPISNSSLEIGVSLKSGKAGNETEAVYKNIGATAFAVDWNYIKSISSLKSIIGVRGQFNTVTVDKVTYLNDTGSPYTFDNTMKNYFAQFSFRPALSDNSFLKNIEFLYRYNSLTAPKDAEWGPKDAAGNGGKVTR
;
A
#
# COMPACT_ATOMS: atom_id res chain seq x y z
N MET A 1 -23.12 23.96 15.45
CA MET A 1 -23.27 24.12 13.98
C MET A 1 -21.99 23.64 13.33
N LYS A 2 -22.03 22.53 12.59
CA LYS A 2 -20.85 21.95 11.93
C LYS A 2 -20.69 22.61 10.55
N THR A 3 -19.68 23.45 10.39
CA THR A 3 -19.31 24.03 9.10
C THR A 3 -18.59 22.96 8.27
N ALA A 4 -19.21 22.59 7.14
CA ALA A 4 -18.56 21.81 6.11
C ALA A 4 -17.56 22.71 5.37
N ASN A 5 -16.26 22.43 5.52
CA ASN A 5 -15.23 23.14 4.79
C ASN A 5 -15.09 22.53 3.39
N PHE A 6 -15.57 23.25 2.38
CA PHE A 6 -15.24 23.00 0.99
C PHE A 6 -13.80 23.48 0.73
N LEU A 7 -12.90 22.57 0.34
CA LEU A 7 -11.64 22.91 -0.30
C LEU A 7 -11.94 23.33 -1.73
N LEU A 8 -11.88 24.63 -1.99
CA LEU A 8 -11.95 25.20 -3.33
C LEU A 8 -10.52 25.30 -3.86
N SER A 9 -10.08 24.33 -4.67
CA SER A 9 -8.81 24.39 -5.38
C SER A 9 -8.90 25.40 -6.52
N GLY A 10 -8.19 26.53 -6.37
CA GLY A 10 -8.03 27.53 -7.41
C GLY A 10 -7.23 26.97 -8.59
N LEU A 11 -7.74 27.17 -9.79
CA LEU A 11 -7.15 26.74 -11.05
C LEU A 11 -5.85 27.52 -11.31
N LEU A 12 -4.69 26.92 -11.01
CA LEU A 12 -3.41 27.41 -11.51
C LEU A 12 -3.13 26.71 -12.84
N ILE A 13 -3.04 27.49 -13.91
CA ILE A 13 -2.70 27.01 -15.26
C ILE A 13 -1.23 26.58 -15.23
N MET A 14 -0.98 25.30 -14.96
CA MET A 14 0.33 24.68 -15.20
C MET A 14 0.41 24.21 -16.65
N PHE A 15 1.60 24.39 -17.23
CA PHE A 15 1.94 23.93 -18.57
C PHE A 15 1.62 22.44 -18.74
N LEU A 16 0.98 22.13 -19.87
CA LEU A 16 0.71 20.78 -20.33
C LEU A 16 2.01 19.99 -20.45
N SER A 17 2.35 19.18 -19.44
CA SER A 17 3.12 17.97 -19.72
C SER A 17 2.16 17.04 -20.45
N ILE A 18 2.28 16.99 -21.78
CA ILE A 18 1.64 15.96 -22.58
C ILE A 18 2.34 14.66 -22.21
N GLY A 19 1.89 14.01 -21.14
CA GLY A 19 2.15 12.61 -20.90
C GLY A 19 1.49 11.85 -22.05
N ARG A 20 2.22 11.65 -23.14
CA ARG A 20 1.79 10.67 -24.15
C ARG A 20 1.84 9.32 -23.44
N ALA A 21 0.66 8.73 -23.25
CA ALA A 21 0.58 7.29 -23.07
C ALA A 21 1.43 6.67 -24.18
N GLN A 22 2.36 5.80 -23.79
CA GLN A 22 3.29 5.16 -24.71
C GLN A 22 2.50 4.53 -25.87
N ASP A 23 2.61 5.14 -27.06
CA ASP A 23 1.87 4.73 -28.25
C ASP A 23 2.25 3.28 -28.59
N SER A 24 1.24 2.42 -28.71
CA SER A 24 1.38 1.00 -29.07
C SER A 24 2.19 0.74 -30.35
N ILE A 25 2.36 1.75 -31.21
CA ILE A 25 3.13 1.71 -32.46
C ILE A 25 4.64 1.64 -32.20
N GLN A 26 5.15 2.30 -31.15
CA GLN A 26 6.57 2.21 -30.76
C GLN A 26 6.92 0.83 -30.20
N THR A 27 5.95 0.14 -29.58
CA THR A 27 6.10 -1.21 -29.06
C THR A 27 6.31 -2.25 -30.17
N GLU A 28 5.68 -2.08 -31.33
CA GLU A 28 5.86 -3.00 -32.46
C GLU A 28 7.22 -2.84 -33.16
N LEU A 29 7.72 -1.60 -33.29
CA LEU A 29 9.04 -1.35 -33.88
C LEU A 29 10.17 -1.89 -32.99
N ASN A 30 10.05 -1.73 -31.67
CA ASN A 30 11.01 -2.26 -30.70
C ASN A 30 10.97 -3.80 -30.58
N LYS A 31 9.81 -4.42 -30.79
CA LYS A 31 9.67 -5.89 -30.84
C LYS A 31 10.55 -6.53 -31.92
N LYS A 32 10.74 -5.85 -33.06
CA LYS A 32 11.52 -6.36 -34.20
C LYS A 32 13.03 -6.22 -34.00
N ILE A 33 13.47 -5.29 -33.14
CA ILE A 33 14.90 -5.08 -32.82
C ILE A 33 15.33 -5.99 -31.66
N LEU A 34 14.43 -6.29 -30.73
CA LEU A 34 14.68 -7.18 -29.59
C LEU A 34 14.57 -8.69 -29.93
N SER A 35 14.00 -9.06 -31.08
CA SER A 35 13.88 -10.48 -31.48
C SER A 35 15.19 -11.12 -31.92
N ASP A 36 16.19 -10.31 -32.30
CA ASP A 36 17.42 -10.80 -32.92
C ASP A 36 18.62 -10.82 -31.94
N ALA A 37 18.40 -10.40 -30.68
CA ALA A 37 19.40 -10.49 -29.63
C ALA A 37 19.42 -11.93 -29.05
N PRO A 38 20.57 -12.63 -29.05
CA PRO A 38 20.66 -13.96 -28.46
C PRO A 38 20.43 -13.92 -26.94
N GLY A 39 19.35 -14.55 -26.47
CA GLY A 39 19.04 -14.73 -25.05
C GLY A 39 17.54 -14.72 -24.73
N ASN A 40 17.09 -15.59 -23.81
CA ASN A 40 15.69 -15.60 -23.33
C ASN A 40 15.40 -14.54 -22.25
N THR A 41 16.39 -13.69 -21.99
CA THR A 41 16.37 -12.65 -20.97
C THR A 41 15.70 -11.39 -21.48
N LYS A 42 14.88 -10.74 -20.65
CA LYS A 42 14.22 -9.46 -20.98
C LYS A 42 14.27 -8.54 -19.78
N PHE A 43 14.64 -7.28 -20.02
CA PHE A 43 14.77 -6.28 -18.98
C PHE A 43 13.92 -5.05 -19.32
N VAL A 44 13.21 -4.52 -18.33
CA VAL A 44 12.47 -3.26 -18.40
C VAL A 44 12.92 -2.40 -17.22
N LEU A 45 13.36 -1.18 -17.53
CA LEU A 45 13.50 -0.11 -16.55
C LEU A 45 12.28 0.80 -16.69
N THR A 46 11.56 0.98 -15.60
CA THR A 46 10.40 1.87 -15.49
C THR A 46 10.49 2.62 -14.15
N GLY A 47 9.39 3.20 -13.68
CA GLY A 47 9.36 3.93 -12.42
C GLY A 47 8.64 5.26 -12.52
N ALA A 48 8.80 6.06 -11.48
CA ALA A 48 8.22 7.40 -11.37
C ALA A 48 9.27 8.43 -10.97
N GLY A 49 9.02 9.69 -11.31
CA GLY A 49 9.71 10.83 -10.74
C GLY A 49 8.69 11.92 -10.44
N TRP A 50 8.90 12.66 -9.36
CA TRP A 50 7.96 13.68 -8.89
C TRP A 50 8.65 14.93 -8.37
N PHE A 51 7.85 15.99 -8.34
CA PHE A 51 8.15 17.26 -7.69
C PHE A 51 6.85 17.83 -7.15
N GLY A 52 6.86 18.20 -5.87
CA GLY A 52 5.69 18.61 -5.09
C GLY A 52 5.58 20.11 -4.91
N PHE A 53 4.36 20.62 -5.04
CA PHE A 53 3.97 21.95 -4.57
C PHE A 53 2.68 21.83 -3.77
N SER A 54 2.67 22.39 -2.56
CA SER A 54 1.52 22.33 -1.67
C SER A 54 1.12 23.72 -1.17
N VAL A 55 -0.18 23.85 -0.91
CA VAL A 55 -0.77 25.03 -0.28
C VAL A 55 -1.43 24.62 1.02
N ASN A 56 -0.90 25.09 2.15
CA ASN A 56 -1.45 24.79 3.48
C ASN A 56 -2.00 26.06 4.14
N HIS A 57 -3.32 26.13 4.30
CA HIS A 57 -3.97 27.31 4.88
C HIS A 57 -3.91 27.38 6.41
N LYS A 58 -3.47 26.31 7.07
CA LYS A 58 -3.38 26.22 8.54
C LYS A 58 -1.99 26.50 9.08
N GLU A 59 -0.99 26.52 8.22
CA GLU A 59 0.40 26.81 8.57
C GLU A 59 0.75 28.27 8.29
N ASP A 60 1.75 28.78 9.00
CA ASP A 60 2.27 30.13 8.80
C ASP A 60 2.89 30.29 7.40
N VAL A 61 3.60 29.26 6.94
CA VAL A 61 4.13 29.18 5.57
C VAL A 61 3.13 28.45 4.69
N LYS A 62 2.39 29.20 3.88
CA LYS A 62 1.24 28.69 3.13
C LYS A 62 1.58 28.03 1.80
N PHE A 63 2.73 28.32 1.21
CA PHE A 63 3.12 27.87 -0.12
C PHE A 63 4.49 27.22 -0.02
N ASN A 64 4.59 25.94 -0.37
CA ASN A 64 5.83 25.20 -0.25
C ASN A 64 6.07 24.34 -1.48
N PHE A 65 7.32 24.34 -1.94
CA PHE A 65 7.88 23.21 -2.69
C PHE A 65 8.38 22.22 -1.66
N ASN A 66 7.79 21.04 -1.62
CA ASN A 66 7.78 20.23 -0.41
C ASN A 66 8.05 18.74 -0.61
N SER A 67 8.30 18.30 -1.84
CA SER A 67 8.82 16.96 -2.10
C SER A 67 9.49 16.89 -3.46
N TYR A 68 10.47 16.02 -3.60
CA TYR A 68 10.99 15.62 -4.88
C TYR A 68 11.56 14.22 -4.77
N GLY A 69 11.46 13.46 -5.85
CA GLY A 69 12.00 12.13 -5.82
C GLY A 69 11.94 11.40 -7.13
N PHE A 70 12.55 10.22 -7.11
CA PHE A 70 12.68 9.34 -8.25
C PHE A 70 12.76 7.90 -7.77
N ALA A 71 11.86 7.06 -8.27
CA ALA A 71 11.75 5.66 -7.90
C ALA A 71 11.90 4.76 -9.14
N PRO A 72 13.12 4.36 -9.54
CA PRO A 72 13.34 3.44 -10.64
C PRO A 72 12.95 2.01 -10.27
N VAL A 73 12.19 1.38 -11.17
CA VAL A 73 11.74 0.00 -11.05
C VAL A 73 12.44 -0.87 -12.10
N PHE A 74 13.07 -1.94 -11.63
CA PHE A 74 13.81 -2.92 -12.42
C PHE A 74 12.96 -4.18 -12.56
N LEU A 75 12.53 -4.51 -13.78
CA LEU A 75 11.80 -5.75 -14.06
C LEU A 75 12.64 -6.62 -14.98
N TRP A 76 13.15 -7.75 -14.48
CA TRP A 76 14.10 -8.58 -15.19
C TRP A 76 13.63 -10.04 -15.29
N LYS A 77 13.17 -10.44 -16.47
CA LYS A 77 12.98 -11.85 -16.83
C LYS A 77 14.36 -12.47 -17.10
N LEU A 78 14.92 -13.16 -16.12
CA LEU A 78 16.21 -13.86 -16.21
C LEU A 78 16.12 -15.13 -17.07
N SER A 79 14.99 -15.83 -17.01
CA SER A 79 14.68 -17.00 -17.85
C SER A 79 13.16 -17.16 -18.05
N ASP A 80 12.70 -18.26 -18.63
CA ASP A 80 11.26 -18.53 -18.75
C ASP A 80 10.58 -18.84 -17.40
N LYS A 81 11.35 -19.16 -16.37
CA LYS A 81 10.84 -19.46 -15.02
C LYS A 81 11.31 -18.49 -13.95
N LEU A 82 12.41 -17.77 -14.16
CA LEU A 82 13.02 -16.90 -13.16
C LEU A 82 12.83 -15.43 -13.52
N PHE A 83 12.28 -14.67 -12.59
CA PHE A 83 12.02 -13.24 -12.69
C PHE A 83 12.57 -12.52 -11.46
N PHE A 84 13.15 -11.35 -11.66
CA PHE A 84 13.59 -10.44 -10.61
C PHE A 84 12.81 -9.13 -10.76
N GLU A 85 12.34 -8.60 -9.64
CA GLU A 85 11.80 -7.25 -9.54
C GLU A 85 12.47 -6.50 -8.39
N GLY A 86 12.72 -5.21 -8.58
CA GLY A 86 13.18 -4.34 -7.52
C GLY A 86 12.87 -2.89 -7.77
N GLU A 87 12.74 -2.13 -6.70
CA GLU A 87 12.51 -0.69 -6.71
C GLU A 87 13.44 -0.04 -5.69
N ILE A 88 14.13 1.00 -6.16
CA ILE A 88 14.86 1.92 -5.29
C ILE A 88 14.00 3.16 -5.23
N GLU A 89 13.70 3.66 -4.05
CA GLU A 89 13.04 4.95 -3.87
C GLU A 89 14.08 5.98 -3.43
N ILE A 90 14.02 7.16 -4.06
CA ILE A 90 14.80 8.32 -3.65
C ILE A 90 13.80 9.43 -3.36
N ASP A 91 13.56 9.71 -2.08
CA ASP A 91 12.67 10.80 -1.64
C ASP A 91 13.46 11.80 -0.80
N ASP A 92 13.37 13.07 -1.15
CA ASP A 92 14.08 14.18 -0.50
C ASP A 92 15.60 13.99 -0.32
N GLY A 93 16.21 13.11 -1.10
CA GLY A 93 17.64 12.79 -1.09
C GLY A 93 18.03 11.55 -0.26
N GLU A 94 17.06 10.93 0.41
CA GLU A 94 17.22 9.66 1.11
C GLU A 94 17.03 8.49 0.15
N PHE A 95 17.80 7.41 0.34
CA PHE A 95 17.79 6.25 -0.54
C PHE A 95 17.23 5.04 0.19
N GLU A 96 16.17 4.46 -0.34
CA GLU A 96 15.51 3.30 0.24
C GLU A 96 15.35 2.18 -0.79
N LEU A 97 15.54 0.94 -0.35
CA LEU A 97 15.22 -0.23 -1.17
C LEU A 97 13.80 -0.67 -0.81
N GLU A 98 12.82 -0.26 -1.61
CA GLU A 98 11.40 -0.53 -1.30
C GLU A 98 11.09 -2.03 -1.44
N PHE A 99 11.50 -2.64 -2.55
CA PHE A 99 11.49 -4.10 -2.69
C PHE A 99 12.63 -4.61 -3.57
N ALA A 100 12.99 -5.87 -3.37
CA ALA A 100 13.92 -6.63 -4.19
C ALA A 100 13.62 -8.12 -4.03
N LYS A 101 13.03 -8.73 -5.07
CA LYS A 101 12.46 -10.07 -5.00
C LYS A 101 12.82 -10.90 -6.22
N LEU A 102 13.18 -12.16 -5.97
CA LEU A 102 13.24 -13.20 -6.99
C LEU A 102 11.96 -14.02 -6.97
N SER A 103 11.44 -14.35 -8.15
CA SER A 103 10.24 -15.17 -8.35
C SER A 103 10.55 -16.32 -9.33
N TYR A 104 10.28 -17.55 -8.89
CA TYR A 104 10.42 -18.77 -9.69
C TYR A 104 9.05 -19.41 -9.99
N SER A 105 8.66 -19.46 -11.26
CA SER A 105 7.44 -20.12 -11.70
C SER A 105 7.61 -21.63 -11.69
N LEU A 106 6.87 -22.30 -10.80
CA LEU A 106 6.82 -23.75 -10.73
C LEU A 106 5.93 -24.31 -11.84
N ASN A 107 4.74 -23.72 -12.00
CA ASN A 107 3.78 -24.05 -13.03
C ASN A 107 2.82 -22.86 -13.26
N LYS A 108 1.86 -23.02 -14.18
CA LYS A 108 0.87 -21.98 -14.55
C LYS A 108 -0.01 -21.47 -13.40
N TYR A 109 -0.04 -22.16 -12.25
CA TYR A 109 -0.86 -21.83 -11.10
C TYR A 109 -0.05 -21.41 -9.88
N MET A 110 1.27 -21.54 -9.90
CA MET A 110 2.09 -21.36 -8.70
C MET A 110 3.48 -20.80 -9.02
N THR A 111 3.83 -19.75 -8.29
CA THR A 111 5.13 -19.10 -8.27
C THR A 111 5.60 -19.02 -6.82
N ILE A 112 6.86 -19.37 -6.57
CA ILE A 112 7.53 -19.14 -5.29
C ILE A 112 8.38 -17.89 -5.42
N GLY A 113 8.31 -16.98 -4.46
CA GLY A 113 9.18 -15.82 -4.41
C GLY A 113 9.94 -15.71 -3.09
N ALA A 114 11.07 -15.01 -3.12
CA ALA A 114 11.91 -14.75 -1.95
C ALA A 114 12.64 -13.41 -2.08
N GLY A 115 12.79 -12.70 -0.95
CA GLY A 115 13.48 -11.42 -0.87
C GLY A 115 12.71 -10.41 -0.02
N ARG A 116 13.04 -9.12 -0.21
CA ARG A 116 12.26 -8.00 0.32
C ARG A 116 11.08 -7.77 -0.61
N MET A 117 9.85 -7.93 -0.13
CA MET A 117 8.65 -7.85 -0.95
C MET A 117 7.59 -6.99 -0.29
N LEU A 118 6.87 -6.20 -1.09
CA LEU A 118 5.67 -5.54 -0.62
C LEU A 118 4.73 -6.56 0.01
N THR A 119 4.20 -6.22 1.18
CA THR A 119 3.47 -7.17 2.00
C THR A 119 2.20 -7.65 1.28
N PRO A 120 1.98 -8.98 1.13
CA PRO A 120 0.78 -9.52 0.49
C PRO A 120 -0.45 -9.48 1.41
N PHE A 121 -0.71 -8.33 2.04
CA PHE A 121 -1.80 -8.09 2.99
C PHE A 121 -2.65 -6.90 2.54
N GLY A 122 -3.94 -7.16 2.33
CA GLY A 122 -4.79 -6.22 1.61
C GLY A 122 -4.35 -6.08 0.15
N ALA A 123 -4.95 -5.12 -0.55
CA ALA A 123 -4.62 -4.83 -1.94
C ALA A 123 -3.78 -3.56 -2.11
N TYR A 124 -3.86 -2.60 -1.19
CA TYR A 124 -3.24 -1.29 -1.46
C TYR A 124 -1.72 -1.37 -1.60
N ALA A 125 -1.00 -1.81 -0.57
CA ALA A 125 0.47 -1.75 -0.53
C ALA A 125 1.11 -2.48 -1.73
N GLU A 126 0.68 -3.70 -2.04
CA GLU A 126 1.27 -4.47 -3.13
C GLU A 126 0.76 -4.09 -4.53
N ARG A 127 -0.44 -3.50 -4.67
CA ARG A 127 -1.14 -3.43 -5.98
C ARG A 127 -1.59 -2.05 -6.41
N TRP A 128 -1.91 -1.17 -5.47
CA TRP A 128 -2.52 0.13 -5.77
C TRP A 128 -1.62 1.31 -5.43
N GLU A 129 -0.67 1.12 -4.52
CA GLU A 129 0.29 2.13 -4.08
C GLU A 129 1.01 2.85 -5.23
N PRO A 130 1.56 2.16 -6.26
CA PRO A 130 2.43 2.84 -7.21
C PRO A 130 1.71 4.02 -7.85
N ALA A 131 2.34 5.19 -7.90
CA ALA A 131 1.68 6.45 -8.24
C ALA A 131 0.93 6.43 -9.60
N PHE A 132 1.42 5.64 -10.56
CA PHE A 132 0.77 5.44 -11.86
C PHE A 132 -0.53 4.62 -11.80
N VAL A 133 -0.79 3.94 -10.68
CA VAL A 133 -2.02 3.21 -10.32
C VAL A 133 -2.87 3.99 -9.31
N GLU A 134 -2.26 4.60 -8.28
CA GLU A 134 -2.99 5.29 -7.22
C GLU A 134 -3.72 6.53 -7.75
N ARG A 135 -3.15 7.26 -8.70
CA ARG A 135 -3.69 8.49 -9.32
C ARG A 135 -3.97 9.67 -8.38
N PHE A 136 -4.08 9.46 -7.06
CA PHE A 136 -4.13 10.54 -6.08
C PHE A 136 -2.71 11.07 -5.79
N PRO A 137 -2.58 12.36 -5.44
CA PRO A 137 -1.30 12.96 -5.07
C PRO A 137 -0.82 12.56 -3.66
N ASN A 138 -1.56 11.70 -2.97
CA ASN A 138 -1.25 11.23 -1.63
C ASN A 138 -1.82 9.83 -1.38
N ASP A 139 -1.20 9.07 -0.49
CA ASP A 139 -1.74 7.78 -0.02
C ASP A 139 -2.99 7.95 0.83
N PRO A 140 -3.84 6.90 1.00
CA PRO A 140 -4.84 6.85 2.04
C PRO A 140 -4.24 7.18 3.40
N ILE A 141 -5.09 7.55 4.35
CA ILE A 141 -4.60 7.69 5.72
C ILE A 141 -4.03 6.34 6.14
N ARG A 142 -2.75 6.31 6.47
CA ARG A 142 -2.04 5.18 7.06
C ARG A 142 -1.48 5.60 8.42
N ALA A 143 -1.14 4.63 9.25
CA ALA A 143 -0.32 4.92 10.42
C ALA A 143 1.10 5.33 9.92
N GLY A 144 1.93 5.96 10.74
CA GLY A 144 3.20 6.54 10.26
C GLY A 144 3.10 7.72 9.26
N GLY A 145 1.90 8.20 8.94
CA GLY A 145 1.68 9.50 8.29
C GLY A 145 1.60 10.65 9.31
N PRO A 146 1.14 11.87 8.95
CA PRO A 146 1.11 13.02 9.87
C PRO A 146 0.11 12.88 11.05
N TYR A 147 -0.52 11.71 11.21
CA TYR A 147 -1.62 11.49 12.13
C TYR A 147 -1.32 10.46 13.24
N LEU A 148 -0.23 9.70 13.10
CA LEU A 148 0.29 8.72 14.06
C LEU A 148 1.82 8.75 13.99
N PRO A 149 2.55 8.45 15.07
CA PRO A 149 4.01 8.39 15.01
C PRO A 149 4.50 7.44 13.90
N GLY A 150 5.70 7.74 13.37
CA GLY A 150 6.30 7.09 12.20
C GLY A 150 6.40 5.56 12.29
N GLY A 151 6.54 4.88 11.15
CA GLY A 151 7.10 3.51 11.07
C GLY A 151 6.30 2.32 11.64
N THR A 152 5.06 2.51 12.11
CA THR A 152 4.52 1.59 13.15
C THR A 152 3.14 1.02 12.85
N HIS A 153 3.06 -0.04 12.04
CA HIS A 153 1.84 -0.84 11.88
C HIS A 153 2.01 -1.96 10.85
N LEU A 154 1.37 -3.09 11.16
CA LEU A 154 1.41 -4.32 10.39
C LEU A 154 0.85 -4.24 8.94
N THR A 155 0.21 -3.16 8.50
CA THR A 155 -0.61 -3.21 7.26
C THR A 155 0.02 -2.55 6.05
N TRP A 156 1.26 -2.09 6.17
CA TRP A 156 1.94 -1.29 5.17
C TRP A 156 3.43 -1.63 5.10
N GLY A 157 4.06 -1.50 3.93
CA GLY A 157 5.49 -1.66 3.76
C GLY A 157 5.92 -3.03 3.24
N ALA A 158 7.22 -3.28 3.29
CA ALA A 158 7.85 -4.49 2.75
C ALA A 158 8.36 -5.43 3.84
N ILE A 159 8.20 -6.72 3.58
CA ILE A 159 8.67 -7.82 4.43
C ILE A 159 9.86 -8.53 3.82
N MET A 160 10.79 -8.97 4.67
CA MET A 160 11.82 -9.94 4.29
C MET A 160 11.30 -11.36 4.49
N GLY A 161 11.18 -12.14 3.41
CA GLY A 161 10.61 -13.49 3.52
C GLY A 161 10.51 -14.28 2.24
N VAL A 162 9.64 -15.29 2.29
CA VAL A 162 9.30 -16.19 1.18
C VAL A 162 7.79 -16.22 1.02
N ASP A 163 7.33 -16.26 -0.22
CA ASP A 163 5.92 -16.37 -0.52
C ASP A 163 5.62 -17.37 -1.63
N VAL A 164 4.37 -17.83 -1.65
CA VAL A 164 3.79 -18.64 -2.71
C VAL A 164 2.54 -17.94 -3.19
N ARG A 165 2.45 -17.70 -4.49
CA ARG A 165 1.32 -17.01 -5.10
C ARG A 165 0.88 -17.64 -6.40
N GLY A 166 -0.37 -17.40 -6.76
CA GLY A 166 -0.99 -18.07 -7.89
C GLY A 166 -2.38 -17.56 -8.23
N GLY A 167 -2.95 -18.18 -9.25
CA GLY A 167 -4.32 -17.94 -9.70
C GLY A 167 -4.96 -19.21 -10.21
N ILE A 168 -6.22 -19.41 -9.88
CA ILE A 168 -7.00 -20.60 -10.23
C ILE A 168 -8.23 -20.15 -11.03
N PRO A 169 -8.42 -20.62 -12.28
CA PRO A 169 -9.67 -20.39 -13.00
C PRO A 169 -10.78 -21.23 -12.37
N LEU A 170 -11.95 -20.62 -12.16
CA LEU A 170 -13.15 -21.22 -11.56
C LEU A 170 -14.31 -21.10 -12.56
N GLY A 171 -14.11 -21.58 -13.78
CA GLY A 171 -15.04 -21.41 -14.90
C GLY A 171 -15.15 -19.94 -15.32
N ASN A 172 -16.33 -19.35 -15.14
CA ASN A 172 -16.56 -17.92 -15.38
C ASN A 172 -15.99 -17.03 -14.27
N ALA A 173 -15.61 -17.59 -13.12
CA ALA A 173 -14.94 -16.87 -12.06
C ALA A 173 -13.43 -17.14 -12.07
N LYS A 174 -12.67 -16.35 -11.31
CA LYS A 174 -11.24 -16.58 -11.06
C LYS A 174 -10.95 -16.36 -9.59
N MET A 175 -9.93 -17.03 -9.09
CA MET A 175 -9.38 -16.79 -7.75
C MET A 175 -7.90 -16.51 -7.88
N ASN A 176 -7.37 -15.59 -7.07
CA ASN A 176 -5.94 -15.42 -6.86
C ASN A 176 -5.61 -15.65 -5.37
N TYR A 177 -4.37 -16.01 -5.10
CA TYR A 177 -3.90 -16.23 -3.74
C TYR A 177 -2.43 -15.83 -3.58
N SER A 178 -2.08 -15.40 -2.39
CA SER A 178 -0.72 -15.22 -1.90
C SER A 178 -0.64 -15.70 -0.46
N LEU A 179 0.38 -16.48 -0.14
CA LEU A 179 0.68 -16.94 1.22
C LEU A 179 2.16 -16.66 1.47
N PHE A 180 2.51 -16.20 2.66
CA PHE A 180 3.90 -15.84 2.99
C PHE A 180 4.30 -16.25 4.39
N VAL A 181 5.61 -16.37 4.57
CA VAL A 181 6.33 -16.43 5.84
C VAL A 181 7.40 -15.35 5.79
N SER A 182 7.48 -14.52 6.82
CA SER A 182 8.52 -13.49 6.96
C SER A 182 9.09 -13.47 8.37
N ASN A 183 10.12 -12.66 8.57
CA ASN A 183 10.52 -12.25 9.93
C ASN A 183 9.32 -11.65 10.68
N GLY A 184 9.29 -11.82 12.00
CA GLY A 184 8.26 -11.24 12.86
C GLY A 184 8.35 -9.72 12.89
N SER A 185 7.24 -9.07 13.23
CA SER A 185 7.26 -7.65 13.61
C SER A 185 7.91 -7.47 14.99
N SER A 186 8.26 -6.25 15.35
CA SER A 186 8.76 -5.88 16.68
C SER A 186 7.70 -5.10 17.45
N LEU A 187 7.74 -5.17 18.78
CA LEU A 187 6.87 -4.42 19.69
C LEU A 187 7.71 -3.36 20.40
N THR A 188 7.27 -2.11 20.35
CA THR A 188 7.78 -1.05 21.23
C THR A 188 7.23 -1.27 22.64
N SER A 189 8.10 -1.47 23.63
CA SER A 189 7.72 -1.84 25.00
C SER A 189 7.73 -0.68 26.00
N ASP A 190 8.30 0.47 25.63
CA ASP A 190 8.56 1.60 26.52
C ASP A 190 8.20 2.97 25.90
N GLY A 191 8.03 3.95 26.78
CA GLY A 191 7.74 5.36 26.44
C GLY A 191 6.36 5.62 25.84
N GLU A 192 6.18 6.85 25.31
CA GLU A 192 4.95 7.32 24.63
C GLU A 192 4.48 6.39 23.49
N GLU A 193 5.40 5.64 22.88
CA GLU A 193 5.17 4.73 21.76
C GLU A 193 4.90 3.28 22.19
N ALA A 194 4.80 3.01 23.50
CA ALA A 194 4.60 1.65 23.98
C ALA A 194 3.30 1.03 23.42
N GLY A 195 3.42 -0.21 22.96
CA GLY A 195 2.38 -0.96 22.26
C GLY A 195 2.30 -0.71 20.76
N MET A 196 3.16 0.13 20.19
CA MET A 196 3.30 0.22 18.74
C MET A 196 4.00 -1.02 18.19
N ILE A 197 3.64 -1.38 16.95
CA ILE A 197 4.25 -2.49 16.23
C ILE A 197 5.10 -1.91 15.13
N ASP A 198 6.40 -2.15 15.18
CA ASP A 198 7.31 -1.84 14.08
C ASP A 198 7.37 -3.03 13.12
N TYR A 199 7.23 -2.71 11.84
CA TYR A 199 7.02 -3.68 10.76
C TYR A 199 8.21 -3.79 9.81
N GLU A 200 9.24 -2.98 9.99
CA GLU A 200 10.50 -3.13 9.27
C GLU A 200 11.29 -4.34 9.81
N ASN A 201 10.99 -5.51 9.25
CA ASN A 201 11.49 -6.79 9.74
C ASN A 201 12.73 -7.30 8.99
N LEU A 202 13.63 -6.40 8.58
CA LEU A 202 14.88 -6.83 7.92
C LEU A 202 15.70 -7.70 8.89
N ASP A 203 15.91 -7.19 10.10
CA ASP A 203 16.50 -7.93 11.21
C ASP A 203 15.41 -8.48 12.13
N ASP A 204 15.54 -9.75 12.50
CA ASP A 204 14.60 -10.42 13.39
C ASP A 204 15.00 -10.19 14.86
N ASN A 205 14.10 -9.66 15.68
CA ASN A 205 14.36 -9.36 17.08
C ASN A 205 14.07 -10.53 18.03
N ASN A 206 13.37 -11.57 17.58
CA ASN A 206 12.81 -12.59 18.47
C ASN A 206 12.77 -14.00 17.89
N SER A 207 13.40 -14.23 16.72
CA SER A 207 13.36 -15.49 15.95
C SER A 207 11.96 -15.93 15.50
N ASN A 208 10.90 -15.21 15.89
CA ASN A 208 9.54 -15.54 15.52
C ASN A 208 9.31 -15.16 14.05
N LYS A 209 8.32 -15.82 13.47
CA LYS A 209 7.93 -15.59 12.09
C LYS A 209 6.50 -15.08 12.05
N GLU A 210 6.26 -14.17 11.13
CA GLU A 210 4.90 -13.79 10.74
C GLU A 210 4.46 -14.69 9.59
N ILE A 211 3.24 -15.20 9.68
CA ILE A 211 2.60 -15.94 8.59
C ILE A 211 1.36 -15.18 8.15
N GLY A 212 1.10 -15.15 6.85
CA GLY A 212 -0.05 -14.43 6.34
C GLY A 212 -0.36 -14.69 4.89
N GLY A 213 -1.36 -13.98 4.39
CA GLY A 213 -1.72 -14.05 2.99
C GLY A 213 -3.00 -13.32 2.62
N ARG A 214 -3.32 -13.40 1.34
CA ARG A 214 -4.54 -12.87 0.73
C ARG A 214 -5.16 -13.89 -0.21
N ILE A 215 -6.49 -13.95 -0.23
CA ILE A 215 -7.28 -14.63 -1.25
C ILE A 215 -8.16 -13.59 -1.93
N GLY A 216 -8.06 -13.48 -3.27
CA GLY A 216 -8.91 -12.61 -4.09
C GLY A 216 -9.86 -13.42 -4.95
N PHE A 217 -11.13 -13.04 -4.97
CA PHE A 217 -12.17 -13.68 -5.78
C PHE A 217 -12.71 -12.71 -6.83
N LEU A 218 -12.69 -13.14 -8.09
CA LEU A 218 -13.22 -12.41 -9.24
C LEU A 218 -14.45 -13.14 -9.78
N PRO A 219 -15.68 -12.81 -9.32
CA PRO A 219 -16.88 -13.56 -9.64
C PRO A 219 -17.39 -13.36 -11.08
N ILE A 220 -16.95 -12.28 -11.76
CA ILE A 220 -17.46 -11.89 -13.07
C ILE A 220 -16.47 -12.31 -14.16
N SER A 221 -16.97 -12.87 -15.27
CA SER A 221 -16.18 -13.42 -16.38
C SER A 221 -15.22 -12.43 -17.03
N ASN A 222 -15.58 -11.15 -17.06
CA ASN A 222 -14.73 -10.07 -17.57
C ASN A 222 -13.73 -9.53 -16.52
N SER A 223 -13.68 -10.12 -15.32
CA SER A 223 -12.80 -9.71 -14.21
C SER A 223 -12.96 -8.25 -13.78
N SER A 224 -14.13 -7.65 -14.03
CA SER A 224 -14.39 -6.25 -13.64
C SER A 224 -14.56 -6.05 -12.13
N LEU A 225 -14.70 -7.13 -11.34
CA LEU A 225 -14.85 -7.09 -9.88
C LEU A 225 -13.86 -8.08 -9.25
N GLU A 226 -13.16 -7.63 -8.22
CA GLU A 226 -12.37 -8.44 -7.29
C GLU A 226 -12.78 -8.10 -5.86
N ILE A 227 -12.88 -9.13 -5.00
CA ILE A 227 -13.05 -9.00 -3.56
C ILE A 227 -11.92 -9.80 -2.90
N GLY A 228 -11.14 -9.16 -2.05
CA GLY A 228 -10.03 -9.75 -1.32
C GLY A 228 -10.30 -9.90 0.17
N VAL A 229 -9.76 -10.97 0.75
CA VAL A 229 -9.66 -11.16 2.21
C VAL A 229 -8.21 -11.49 2.55
N SER A 230 -7.68 -10.83 3.58
CA SER A 230 -6.34 -11.06 4.10
C SER A 230 -6.33 -11.32 5.58
N LEU A 231 -5.42 -12.20 6.00
CA LEU A 231 -5.14 -12.52 7.39
C LEU A 231 -3.63 -12.66 7.55
N LYS A 232 -3.10 -12.20 8.67
CA LYS A 232 -1.74 -12.52 9.09
C LYS A 232 -1.59 -12.48 10.59
N SER A 233 -0.61 -13.22 11.10
CA SER A 233 -0.33 -13.35 12.53
C SER A 233 1.14 -13.65 12.76
N GLY A 234 1.70 -13.05 13.82
CA GLY A 234 3.04 -13.33 14.31
C GLY A 234 3.15 -12.98 15.80
N LYS A 235 4.32 -13.26 16.37
CA LYS A 235 4.68 -12.75 17.70
C LYS A 235 5.54 -11.51 17.52
N ALA A 236 5.12 -10.41 18.15
CA ALA A 236 5.80 -9.12 18.07
C ALA A 236 6.77 -8.89 19.25
N GLY A 237 6.58 -9.63 20.34
CA GLY A 237 7.32 -9.51 21.58
C GLY A 237 8.84 -9.65 21.47
N ASN A 238 9.60 -8.94 22.30
CA ASN A 238 11.06 -9.08 22.37
C ASN A 238 11.49 -10.31 23.21
N GLU A 239 12.53 -11.04 22.78
CA GLU A 239 13.12 -12.16 23.53
C GLU A 239 13.86 -11.71 24.79
N THR A 240 14.38 -10.48 24.85
CA THR A 240 15.16 -9.99 26.00
C THR A 240 14.29 -9.63 27.20
N GLU A 241 13.00 -9.38 26.99
CA GLU A 241 12.06 -8.94 28.02
C GLU A 241 10.97 -10.01 28.25
N ALA A 242 11.11 -10.78 29.33
CA ALA A 242 10.26 -11.95 29.60
C ALA A 242 8.75 -11.64 29.64
N VAL A 243 8.35 -10.43 30.04
CA VAL A 243 6.94 -10.00 30.09
C VAL A 243 6.36 -9.79 28.69
N TYR A 244 7.17 -9.39 27.72
CA TYR A 244 6.73 -9.10 26.36
C TYR A 244 6.99 -10.24 25.37
N LYS A 245 7.77 -11.25 25.74
CA LYS A 245 8.19 -12.36 24.85
C LYS A 245 7.07 -13.03 24.03
N ASN A 246 5.85 -13.14 24.57
CA ASN A 246 4.75 -13.85 23.93
C ASN A 246 3.61 -12.95 23.43
N ILE A 247 3.87 -11.65 23.24
CA ILE A 247 2.84 -10.74 22.70
C ILE A 247 2.61 -11.04 21.22
N GLY A 248 1.42 -11.51 20.90
CA GLY A 248 0.94 -11.75 19.55
C GLY A 248 0.44 -10.47 18.88
N ALA A 249 0.54 -10.44 17.56
CA ALA A 249 -0.08 -9.43 16.73
C ALA A 249 -0.78 -10.10 15.55
N THR A 250 -2.00 -9.66 15.26
CA THR A 250 -2.85 -10.19 14.19
C THR A 250 -3.43 -9.06 13.37
N ALA A 251 -3.49 -9.23 12.06
CA ALA A 251 -4.16 -8.30 11.18
C ALA A 251 -5.16 -9.00 10.26
N PHE A 252 -6.26 -8.30 9.97
CA PHE A 252 -7.32 -8.73 9.05
C PHE A 252 -7.63 -7.61 8.07
N ALA A 253 -7.87 -7.94 6.80
CA ALA A 253 -8.34 -6.98 5.82
C ALA A 253 -9.39 -7.54 4.88
N VAL A 254 -10.26 -6.66 4.41
CA VAL A 254 -11.17 -6.88 3.28
C VAL A 254 -10.96 -5.76 2.29
N ASP A 255 -10.77 -6.11 1.02
CA ASP A 255 -10.61 -5.15 -0.06
C ASP A 255 -11.58 -5.46 -1.22
N TRP A 256 -11.88 -4.45 -2.01
CA TRP A 256 -12.66 -4.60 -3.23
C TRP A 256 -12.14 -3.68 -4.33
N ASN A 257 -12.28 -4.14 -5.56
CA ASN A 257 -11.96 -3.36 -6.74
C ASN A 257 -12.95 -3.66 -7.85
N TYR A 258 -13.61 -2.62 -8.35
CA TYR A 258 -14.52 -2.68 -9.48
C TYR A 258 -14.07 -1.67 -10.53
N ILE A 259 -13.78 -2.13 -11.75
CA ILE A 259 -13.44 -1.25 -12.88
C ILE A 259 -14.19 -1.73 -14.11
N LYS A 260 -14.99 -0.84 -14.71
CA LYS A 260 -15.76 -1.19 -15.90
C LYS A 260 -15.97 -0.01 -16.85
N SER A 261 -15.83 -0.29 -18.14
CA SER A 261 -16.30 0.59 -19.21
C SER A 261 -17.82 0.51 -19.33
N ILE A 262 -18.49 1.65 -19.25
CA ILE A 262 -19.95 1.79 -19.39
C ILE A 262 -20.22 2.62 -20.64
N SER A 263 -20.49 1.93 -21.74
CA SER A 263 -20.66 2.55 -23.06
C SER A 263 -21.77 3.61 -23.11
N SER A 264 -22.88 3.40 -22.38
CA SER A 264 -23.98 4.36 -22.29
C SER A 264 -23.60 5.68 -21.63
N LEU A 265 -22.59 5.67 -20.76
CA LEU A 265 -22.02 6.86 -20.14
C LEU A 265 -20.81 7.40 -20.90
N LYS A 266 -20.34 6.68 -21.93
CA LYS A 266 -19.06 6.91 -22.60
C LYS A 266 -17.87 7.02 -21.63
N SER A 267 -17.92 6.24 -20.55
CA SER A 267 -16.99 6.39 -19.42
C SER A 267 -16.46 5.07 -18.90
N ILE A 268 -15.33 5.14 -18.20
CA ILE A 268 -14.82 4.11 -17.32
C ILE A 268 -15.11 4.56 -15.89
N ILE A 269 -15.70 3.67 -15.09
CA ILE A 269 -15.93 3.88 -13.67
C ILE A 269 -15.05 2.92 -12.88
N GLY A 270 -14.39 3.45 -11.86
CA GLY A 270 -13.64 2.70 -10.86
C GLY A 270 -14.23 2.90 -9.47
N VAL A 271 -14.35 1.82 -8.70
CA VAL A 271 -14.65 1.84 -7.27
C VAL A 271 -13.72 0.87 -6.58
N ARG A 272 -12.86 1.35 -5.69
CA ARG A 272 -11.98 0.48 -4.89
C ARG A 272 -11.99 0.90 -3.43
N GLY A 273 -11.58 0.00 -2.55
CA GLY A 273 -11.51 0.30 -1.13
C GLY A 273 -10.93 -0.85 -0.35
N GLN A 274 -10.52 -0.55 0.87
CA GLN A 274 -9.97 -1.51 1.80
C GLN A 274 -10.39 -1.12 3.20
N PHE A 275 -10.72 -2.12 4.01
CA PHE A 275 -10.83 -2.04 5.46
C PHE A 275 -9.78 -2.99 6.06
N ASN A 276 -9.06 -2.55 7.08
CA ASN A 276 -8.14 -3.38 7.81
C ASN A 276 -8.16 -3.11 9.31
N THR A 277 -7.83 -4.15 10.08
CA THR A 277 -7.64 -4.09 11.53
C THR A 277 -6.28 -4.65 11.89
N VAL A 278 -5.69 -4.10 12.94
CA VAL A 278 -4.52 -4.66 13.61
C VAL A 278 -4.88 -4.79 15.08
N THR A 279 -4.64 -5.96 15.66
CA THR A 279 -4.83 -6.22 17.08
C THR A 279 -3.53 -6.80 17.65
N VAL A 280 -3.07 -6.19 18.73
CA VAL A 280 -1.93 -6.65 19.53
C VAL A 280 -2.45 -7.17 20.86
N ASP A 281 -1.87 -8.25 21.35
CA ASP A 281 -2.26 -8.80 22.66
C ASP A 281 -2.10 -7.75 23.76
N LYS A 282 -3.06 -7.76 24.67
CA LYS A 282 -3.09 -6.82 25.79
C LYS A 282 -1.99 -7.15 26.78
N VAL A 283 -1.14 -6.17 27.08
CA VAL A 283 -0.09 -6.24 28.08
C VAL A 283 -0.02 -4.95 28.88
N THR A 284 0.71 -4.97 29.99
CA THR A 284 1.01 -3.79 30.79
C THR A 284 2.33 -3.18 30.33
N TYR A 285 2.30 -1.91 29.97
CA TYR A 285 3.45 -1.09 29.61
C TYR A 285 3.77 -0.10 30.74
N LEU A 286 4.94 0.52 30.69
CA LEU A 286 5.27 1.68 31.52
C LEU A 286 5.13 2.93 30.67
N ASN A 287 4.39 3.93 31.17
CA ASN A 287 4.36 5.25 30.53
C ASN A 287 5.63 6.06 30.86
N ASP A 288 5.74 7.28 30.34
CA ASP A 288 6.95 8.11 30.54
C ASP A 288 7.22 8.48 32.00
N THR A 289 6.20 8.39 32.87
CA THR A 289 6.34 8.60 34.32
C THR A 289 6.78 7.34 35.07
N GLY A 290 6.95 6.21 34.36
CA GLY A 290 7.22 4.90 34.94
C GLY A 290 5.99 4.23 35.57
N SER A 291 4.79 4.77 35.34
CA SER A 291 3.54 4.21 35.88
C SER A 291 3.02 3.10 34.96
N PRO A 292 2.57 1.96 35.51
CA PRO A 292 2.02 0.88 34.71
C PRO A 292 0.67 1.28 34.09
N TYR A 293 0.49 0.99 32.80
CA TYR A 293 -0.77 1.19 32.10
C TYR A 293 -1.05 0.06 31.10
N THR A 294 -2.30 -0.10 30.70
CA THR A 294 -2.73 -1.11 29.72
C THR A 294 -3.91 -0.59 28.94
N PHE A 295 -4.06 -1.05 27.70
CA PHE A 295 -5.13 -0.62 26.81
C PHE A 295 -5.51 -1.72 25.83
N ASP A 296 -6.70 -1.61 25.24
CA ASP A 296 -7.12 -2.50 24.16
C ASP A 296 -6.45 -2.04 22.87
N ASN A 297 -5.39 -2.73 22.47
CA ASN A 297 -4.55 -2.35 21.36
C ASN A 297 -5.11 -2.86 20.03
N THR A 298 -6.20 -2.23 19.57
CA THR A 298 -6.79 -2.49 18.26
C THR A 298 -6.90 -1.21 17.44
N MET A 299 -6.25 -1.22 16.28
CA MET A 299 -6.34 -0.17 15.27
C MET A 299 -7.29 -0.59 14.16
N LYS A 300 -8.05 0.37 13.61
CA LYS A 300 -8.88 0.18 12.42
C LYS A 300 -8.60 1.26 11.39
N ASN A 301 -8.47 0.88 10.13
CA ASN A 301 -8.30 1.80 9.01
C ASN A 301 -9.23 1.38 7.88
N TYR A 302 -9.80 2.36 7.17
CA TYR A 302 -10.45 2.10 5.90
C TYR A 302 -10.39 3.29 4.95
N PHE A 303 -10.45 2.98 3.66
CA PHE A 303 -10.71 3.97 2.63
C PHE A 303 -11.64 3.42 1.55
N ALA A 304 -12.30 4.34 0.85
CA ALA A 304 -13.07 4.08 -0.34
C ALA A 304 -12.77 5.14 -1.39
N GLN A 305 -12.57 4.71 -2.63
CA GLN A 305 -12.18 5.53 -3.77
C GLN A 305 -13.18 5.35 -4.90
N PHE A 306 -13.49 6.45 -5.57
CA PHE A 306 -14.28 6.51 -6.77
C PHE A 306 -13.46 7.21 -7.86
N SER A 307 -13.44 6.63 -9.05
CA SER A 307 -12.91 7.27 -10.25
C SER A 307 -13.94 7.29 -11.38
N PHE A 308 -13.99 8.40 -12.10
CA PHE A 308 -14.82 8.56 -13.29
C PHE A 308 -13.98 9.20 -14.40
N ARG A 309 -13.85 8.48 -15.52
CA ARG A 309 -13.11 8.93 -16.69
C ARG A 309 -14.03 8.89 -17.92
N PRO A 310 -14.31 9.99 -18.62
CA PRO A 310 -15.09 10.01 -19.86
C PRO A 310 -14.28 9.48 -21.06
N ALA A 311 -13.55 8.37 -20.87
CA ALA A 311 -12.52 7.86 -21.80
C ALA A 311 -13.05 7.48 -23.18
N LEU A 312 -14.36 7.20 -23.29
CA LEU A 312 -15.02 6.83 -24.56
C LEU A 312 -15.77 8.03 -25.17
N SER A 313 -15.57 9.23 -24.61
CA SER A 313 -16.13 10.47 -25.17
C SER A 313 -15.42 10.84 -26.47
N ASP A 314 -16.19 11.32 -27.44
CA ASP A 314 -15.66 11.83 -28.72
C ASP A 314 -14.95 13.18 -28.53
N ASN A 315 -15.18 13.86 -27.40
CA ASN A 315 -14.53 15.11 -27.09
C ASN A 315 -13.04 14.88 -26.75
N SER A 316 -12.16 15.51 -27.53
CA SER A 316 -10.70 15.35 -27.43
C SER A 316 -10.11 15.79 -26.09
N PHE A 317 -10.77 16.70 -25.38
CA PHE A 317 -10.37 17.19 -24.07
C PHE A 317 -10.93 16.29 -22.95
N LEU A 318 -12.24 16.07 -22.91
CA LEU A 318 -12.91 15.33 -21.83
C LEU A 318 -12.40 13.89 -21.67
N LYS A 319 -12.04 13.20 -22.76
CA LYS A 319 -11.52 11.83 -22.71
C LYS A 319 -10.18 11.69 -21.96
N ASN A 320 -9.50 12.81 -21.74
CA ASN A 320 -8.23 12.91 -21.03
C ASN A 320 -8.36 13.42 -19.59
N ILE A 321 -9.60 13.62 -19.09
CA ILE A 321 -9.86 14.04 -17.72
C ILE A 321 -10.26 12.82 -16.89
N GLU A 322 -9.81 12.76 -15.64
CA GLU A 322 -10.25 11.81 -14.65
C GLU A 322 -10.70 12.55 -13.39
N PHE A 323 -11.89 12.22 -12.90
CA PHE A 323 -12.42 12.74 -11.64
C PHE A 323 -12.21 11.69 -10.56
N LEU A 324 -11.64 12.10 -9.44
CA LEU A 324 -11.24 11.22 -8.35
C LEU A 324 -11.83 11.72 -7.04
N TYR A 325 -12.36 10.80 -6.23
CA TYR A 325 -12.82 11.08 -4.88
C TYR A 325 -12.38 9.95 -3.95
N ARG A 326 -11.88 10.29 -2.76
CA ARG A 326 -11.51 9.32 -1.73
C ARG A 326 -12.01 9.77 -0.37
N TYR A 327 -12.58 8.83 0.37
CA TYR A 327 -12.85 8.97 1.79
C TYR A 327 -11.95 8.01 2.56
N ASN A 328 -11.34 8.48 3.64
CA ASN A 328 -10.45 7.70 4.50
C ASN A 328 -10.82 7.90 5.97
N SER A 329 -10.54 6.88 6.78
CA SER A 329 -10.73 6.94 8.21
C SER A 329 -9.78 6.01 8.94
N LEU A 330 -9.07 6.56 9.93
CA LEU A 330 -8.26 5.80 10.87
C LEU A 330 -8.80 5.97 12.28
N THR A 331 -8.85 4.89 13.05
CA THR A 331 -9.18 4.87 14.46
C THR A 331 -8.05 4.16 15.20
N ALA A 332 -7.30 4.93 15.98
CA ALA A 332 -6.24 4.42 16.83
C ALA A 332 -6.83 3.76 18.10
N PRO A 333 -6.05 2.93 18.82
CA PRO A 333 -6.43 2.44 20.14
C PRO A 333 -6.76 3.60 21.08
N LYS A 334 -7.83 3.45 21.85
CA LYS A 334 -8.41 4.60 22.56
C LYS A 334 -7.47 5.20 23.60
N ASP A 335 -6.85 4.31 24.37
CA ASP A 335 -6.09 4.65 25.56
C ASP A 335 -4.57 4.54 25.32
N ALA A 336 -4.14 4.34 24.06
CA ALA A 336 -2.73 4.43 23.67
C ALA A 336 -2.23 5.88 23.78
N GLU A 337 -1.05 6.11 24.35
CA GLU A 337 -0.47 7.45 24.51
C GLU A 337 -0.12 8.07 23.15
N TRP A 338 0.45 7.29 22.23
CA TRP A 338 0.76 7.65 20.84
C TRP A 338 -0.44 7.92 19.91
N GLY A 339 -1.66 7.61 20.33
CA GLY A 339 -2.85 7.79 19.49
C GLY A 339 -3.32 9.25 19.47
N PRO A 340 -3.86 9.77 18.34
CA PRO A 340 -4.49 11.09 18.32
C PRO A 340 -5.58 11.15 19.39
N LYS A 341 -5.74 12.32 20.03
CA LYS A 341 -6.74 12.53 21.09
C LYS A 341 -7.80 13.52 20.63
N ASP A 342 -9.06 13.25 20.99
CA ASP A 342 -10.14 14.22 20.85
C ASP A 342 -10.05 15.31 21.94
N ALA A 343 -10.95 16.30 21.88
CA ALA A 343 -10.97 17.40 22.84
C ALA A 343 -11.23 16.97 24.31
N ALA A 344 -11.66 15.72 24.53
CA ALA A 344 -11.84 15.13 25.85
C ALA A 344 -10.66 14.22 26.25
N GLY A 345 -9.56 14.21 25.48
CA GLY A 345 -8.38 13.39 25.75
C GLY A 345 -8.57 11.91 25.43
N ASN A 346 -9.63 11.52 24.72
CA ASN A 346 -9.92 10.13 24.36
C ASN A 346 -9.48 9.82 22.93
N GLY A 347 -9.14 8.56 22.67
CA GLY A 347 -8.84 8.02 21.35
C GLY A 347 -9.55 8.65 20.16
N GLY A 348 -8.77 9.23 19.27
CA GLY A 348 -9.20 10.04 18.15
C GLY A 348 -9.43 9.22 16.89
N LYS A 349 -10.50 9.59 16.19
CA LYS A 349 -10.75 9.18 14.81
C LYS A 349 -10.27 10.28 13.87
N VAL A 350 -9.41 9.93 12.93
CA VAL A 350 -8.95 10.85 11.88
C VAL A 350 -9.66 10.50 10.57
N THR A 351 -10.18 11.50 9.86
CA THR A 351 -10.85 11.31 8.57
C THR A 351 -10.38 12.33 7.56
N ARG A 352 -10.30 11.93 6.29
CA ARG A 352 -9.91 12.78 5.16
C ARG A 352 -10.66 12.42 3.90
#